data_AF-A0A957HA59-F1
#
_entry.id   AF-A0A957HA59-F1
#
_cell.length_a   1.000
_cell.length_b   1.000
_cell.length_c   1.000
_cell.angle_alpha   90.00
_cell.angle_beta   90.00
_cell.angle_gamma   90.00
#
_symmetry.space_group_name_H-M   'P 1'
#
loop_
_entity.id
_entity.type
_entity.pdbx_description
1 polymer ?
#
loop_
_entity_poly.entity_id
_entity_poly.type
_entity_poly.pdbx_seq_one_letter_code
_entity_poly.pdbx_strand_id
1 'polypeptide(L)'
;MSQDEIRFLDRNQPEISPAQAAEWAESQYGLTGRFTHLPSERDQNFRIDTDNGERYVFKIANAAESTAVVDFQTHILQELA
;
A
#
# COMPACT_ATOMS: atom_id res chain seq x y z
N MET A 1 -30.76 6.10 -4.89
CA MET A 1 -29.34 5.87 -4.57
C MET A 1 -28.76 7.22 -4.19
N SER A 2 -28.24 7.34 -2.98
CA SER A 2 -27.71 8.60 -2.45
C SER A 2 -26.36 8.93 -3.10
N GLN A 3 -25.95 10.20 -3.13
CA GLN A 3 -24.65 10.59 -3.71
C GLN A 3 -23.45 9.93 -2.99
N ASP A 4 -23.63 9.52 -1.73
CA ASP A 4 -22.61 8.82 -0.96
C ASP A 4 -22.36 7.39 -1.44
N GLU A 5 -23.37 6.71 -2.02
CA GLU A 5 -23.22 5.35 -2.58
C GLU A 5 -22.36 5.33 -3.85
N ILE A 6 -22.31 6.44 -4.59
CA ILE A 6 -21.54 6.55 -5.84
C ILE A 6 -20.03 6.69 -5.55
N ARG A 7 -19.66 7.28 -4.41
CA ARG A 7 -18.26 7.47 -3.99
C ARG A 7 -17.52 6.15 -3.69
N PHE A 8 -18.26 5.07 -3.42
CA PHE A 8 -17.69 3.76 -3.09
C PHE A 8 -17.02 3.07 -4.29
N LEU A 9 -17.48 3.36 -5.52
CA LEU A 9 -16.93 2.79 -6.76
C LEU A 9 -15.76 3.59 -7.33
N ASP A 10 -15.50 4.78 -6.80
CA ASP A 10 -14.32 5.54 -7.17
C ASP A 10 -13.10 4.95 -6.48
N ARG A 11 -12.22 4.36 -7.30
CA ARG A 11 -10.98 3.73 -6.84
C ARG A 11 -10.02 4.76 -6.26
N ASN A 12 -9.99 5.98 -6.81
CA ASN A 12 -9.14 7.11 -6.43
C ASN A 12 -7.78 6.67 -5.82
N GLN A 13 -7.08 5.75 -6.51
CA GLN A 13 -5.85 5.17 -5.97
C GLN A 13 -4.79 6.25 -5.78
N PRO A 14 -3.89 6.09 -4.80
CA PRO A 14 -2.69 6.89 -4.75
C PRO A 14 -1.94 6.82 -6.09
N GLU A 15 -1.49 7.96 -6.59
CA GLU A 15 -0.66 8.04 -7.80
C GLU A 15 0.81 8.20 -7.41
N ILE A 16 1.35 7.23 -6.66
CA ILE A 16 2.75 7.24 -6.23
C ILE A 16 3.60 6.55 -7.28
N SER A 17 4.69 7.21 -7.68
CA SER A 17 5.64 6.62 -8.62
C SER A 17 6.48 5.53 -7.93
N PRO A 18 6.98 4.51 -8.66
CA PRO A 18 7.89 3.52 -8.08
C PRO A 18 9.14 4.14 -7.45
N ALA A 19 9.65 5.24 -8.02
CA ALA A 19 10.82 5.94 -7.49
C ALA A 19 10.54 6.59 -6.13
N GLN A 20 9.38 7.24 -5.99
CA GLN A 20 8.95 7.83 -4.73
C GLN A 20 8.64 6.76 -3.67
N ALA A 21 8.02 5.65 -4.08
CA ALA A 21 7.80 4.52 -3.19
C ALA A 21 9.12 3.91 -2.69
N ALA A 22 10.13 3.82 -3.56
CA ALA A 22 11.46 3.35 -3.18
C ALA A 22 12.16 4.29 -2.19
N GLU A 23 12.10 5.61 -2.40
CA GLU A 23 12.65 6.61 -1.47
C GLU A 23 12.02 6.50 -0.08
N TRP A 24 10.70 6.31 0.00
CA TRP A 24 10.01 6.12 1.26
C TRP A 24 10.33 4.78 1.93
N ALA A 25 10.41 3.70 1.15
CA ALA A 25 10.77 2.39 1.68
C ALA A 25 12.20 2.37 2.24
N GLU A 26 13.14 3.01 1.57
CA GLU A 26 14.51 3.16 2.04
C GLU A 26 14.57 4.03 3.30
N SER A 27 13.98 5.23 3.26
CA SER A 27 14.08 6.18 4.38
C SER A 27 13.34 5.75 5.65
N GLN A 28 12.22 5.03 5.53
CA GLN A 28 11.39 4.65 6.69
C GLN A 28 11.68 3.21 7.17
N TYR A 29 12.08 2.32 6.28
CA TYR A 29 12.21 0.88 6.57
C TYR A 29 13.58 0.29 6.21
N GLY A 30 14.49 1.06 5.59
CA GLY A 30 15.79 0.56 5.16
C GLY A 30 15.72 -0.47 4.03
N LEU A 31 14.62 -0.52 3.28
CA LEU A 31 14.39 -1.50 2.22
C LEU A 31 14.78 -0.94 0.85
N THR A 32 15.75 -1.57 0.20
CA THR A 32 16.18 -1.29 -1.17
C THR A 32 15.91 -2.48 -2.08
N GLY A 33 15.70 -2.23 -3.37
CA GLY A 33 15.53 -3.28 -4.37
C GLY A 33 14.66 -2.86 -5.54
N ARG A 34 14.12 -3.85 -6.26
CA ARG A 34 13.25 -3.61 -7.41
C ARG A 34 11.78 -3.53 -6.98
N PHE A 35 11.15 -2.41 -7.29
CA PHE A 35 9.73 -2.16 -7.04
C PHE A 35 8.90 -2.52 -8.28
N THR A 36 7.93 -3.42 -8.12
CA THR A 36 6.99 -3.82 -9.17
C THR A 36 5.57 -3.54 -8.72
N HIS A 37 4.79 -2.80 -9.52
CA HIS A 37 3.39 -2.53 -9.19
C HIS A 37 2.57 -3.83 -9.08
N LEU A 38 1.72 -3.91 -8.06
CA LEU A 38 0.78 -5.01 -7.86
C LEU A 38 -0.66 -4.52 -8.08
N PRO A 39 -1.51 -5.31 -8.77
CA PRO A 39 -2.94 -5.00 -8.86
C PRO A 39 -3.55 -4.79 -7.48
N SER A 40 -4.34 -3.72 -7.36
CA SER A 40 -5.00 -3.31 -6.12
C SER A 40 -6.33 -2.61 -6.46
N GLU A 41 -7.20 -2.46 -5.48
CA GLU A 41 -8.54 -1.87 -5.62
C GLU A 41 -8.54 -0.36 -5.31
N ARG A 42 -8.32 0.00 -4.04
CA ARG A 42 -8.33 1.40 -3.56
C ARG A 42 -6.95 1.87 -3.13
N ASP A 43 -6.14 0.96 -2.59
CA ASP A 43 -4.76 1.22 -2.22
C ASP A 43 -3.84 1.15 -3.44
N GLN A 44 -2.57 1.49 -3.25
CA GLN A 44 -1.52 1.21 -4.24
C GLN A 44 -0.46 0.30 -3.61
N ASN A 45 -0.17 -0.82 -4.28
CA ASN A 45 0.74 -1.84 -3.76
C ASN A 45 1.94 -2.04 -4.67
N PHE A 46 3.11 -2.27 -4.07
CA PHE A 46 4.33 -2.67 -4.76
C PHE A 46 4.89 -3.95 -4.16
N ARG A 47 5.37 -4.86 -5.00
CA ARG A 47 6.30 -5.90 -4.58
C ARG A 47 7.71 -5.32 -4.56
N ILE A 48 8.41 -5.48 -3.45
CA ILE A 48 9.85 -5.23 -3.36
C ILE A 48 10.54 -6.57 -3.48
N ASP A 49 11.37 -6.73 -4.50
CA ASP A 49 12.38 -7.79 -4.55
C ASP A 49 13.70 -7.18 -4.07
N THR A 50 14.11 -7.46 -2.83
CA THR A 50 15.28 -6.84 -2.19
C THR A 50 16.59 -7.48 -2.64
N ASP A 51 17.70 -6.75 -2.49
CA ASP A 51 19.03 -7.22 -2.94
C ASP A 51 19.54 -8.42 -2.14
N ASN A 52 19.02 -8.64 -0.92
CA ASN A 52 19.31 -9.81 -0.08
C ASN A 52 18.44 -11.04 -0.41
N GLY A 53 17.57 -10.95 -1.41
CA GLY A 53 16.71 -12.06 -1.89
C GLY A 53 15.38 -12.20 -1.15
N GLU A 54 15.08 -11.32 -0.20
CA GLU A 54 13.78 -11.25 0.46
C GLU A 54 12.72 -10.57 -0.42
N ARG A 55 11.45 -10.76 -0.07
CA ARG A 55 10.33 -10.18 -0.80
C ARG A 55 9.32 -9.58 0.16
N TYR A 56 8.94 -8.33 -0.11
CA TYR A 56 7.98 -7.59 0.70
C TYR A 56 6.85 -7.04 -0.16
N VAL A 57 5.72 -6.76 0.48
CA VAL A 57 4.65 -5.94 -0.09
C VAL A 57 4.71 -4.57 0.59
N PHE A 58 4.92 -3.53 -0.19
CA PHE A 58 4.84 -2.14 0.25
C PHE A 58 3.50 -1.56 -0.17
N LYS A 59 2.66 -1.24 0.82
CA LYS A 59 1.27 -0.81 0.62
C LYS A 59 1.12 0.65 1.01
N ILE A 60 0.58 1.45 0.10
CA ILE A 60 0.17 2.82 0.35
C ILE A 60 -1.35 2.82 0.46
N ALA A 61 -1.85 3.04 1.68
CA ALA A 61 -3.28 3.11 1.94
C ALA A 61 -3.90 4.31 1.23
N ASN A 62 -5.12 4.15 0.71
CA ASN A 62 -5.88 5.26 0.17
C ASN A 62 -6.13 6.33 1.25
N ALA A 63 -5.94 7.61 0.94
CA ALA A 63 -6.18 8.70 1.90
C ALA A 63 -7.66 8.83 2.36
N ALA A 64 -8.60 8.26 1.60
CA ALA A 64 -10.00 8.18 1.97
C ALA A 64 -10.32 6.98 2.88
N GLU A 65 -9.36 6.07 3.11
CA GLU A 65 -9.52 4.95 4.03
C GLU A 65 -9.47 5.45 5.47
N SER A 66 -10.34 4.89 6.33
CA SER A 66 -10.33 5.30 7.73
C SER A 66 -9.11 4.73 8.45
N THR A 67 -8.50 5.50 9.34
CA THR A 67 -7.34 5.03 10.13
C THR A 67 -7.68 3.79 10.94
N ALA A 68 -8.91 3.68 11.47
CA ALA A 68 -9.37 2.50 12.19
C ALA A 68 -9.35 1.21 11.34
N VAL A 69 -9.65 1.32 10.04
CA VAL A 69 -9.57 0.17 9.11
C VAL A 69 -8.11 -0.18 8.83
N VAL A 70 -7.23 0.79 8.62
CA VAL A 70 -5.78 0.56 8.44
C VAL A 70 -5.17 -0.08 9.68
N ASP A 71 -5.53 0.41 10.87
CA ASP A 71 -5.08 -0.14 12.15
C ASP A 71 -5.56 -1.58 12.30
N PHE A 72 -6.84 -1.86 12.03
CA PHE A 72 -7.39 -3.22 12.09
C PHE A 72 -6.66 -4.19 11.15
N GLN A 73 -6.39 -3.77 9.91
CA GLN A 73 -5.62 -4.57 8.96
C GLN A 73 -4.22 -4.90 9.49
N THR A 74 -3.54 -3.91 10.07
CA THR A 74 -2.20 -4.08 10.68
C THR A 74 -2.24 -5.08 11.84
N HIS A 75 -3.20 -4.94 12.75
CA HIS A 75 -3.33 -5.83 13.91
C HIS A 75 -3.60 -7.28 13.48
N ILE A 76 -4.49 -7.51 12.51
CA ILE A 76 -4.76 -8.86 12.02
C ILE A 76 -3.50 -9.50 11.42
N LEU A 77 -2.71 -8.76 10.64
CA LEU A 77 -1.47 -9.30 10.07
C LEU A 77 -0.45 -9.69 11.15
N GLN A 78 -0.42 -8.97 12.27
CA GLN A 78 0.46 -9.29 13.40
C GLN A 78 0.01 -10.56 14.14
N GLU A 79 -1.30 -10.80 14.26
CA GLU A 79 -1.84 -12.01 14.90
C GLU A 79 -1.69 -13.28 14.04
N LEU A 80 -1.46 -13.12 12.72
CA LEU A 80 -1.31 -14.23 11.77
C LEU A 80 0.15 -14.64 11.51
N ALA A 81 1.12 -13.85 11.96
CA ALA A 81 2.56 -14.08 11.76
C ALA A 81 3.15 -15.02 12.83
#